data_AF-A0A835X9K0-F1
#
_entry.id   AF-A0A835X9K0-F1
#
_cell.length_a   1.000
_cell.length_b   1.000
_cell.length_c   1.000
_cell.angle_alpha   90.00
_cell.angle_beta   90.00
_cell.angle_gamma   90.00
#
_symmetry.space_group_name_H-M   'P 1'
#
loop_
_entity.id
_entity.type
_entity.pdbx_description
1 polymer ?
#
loop_
_entity_poly.entity_id
_entity_poly.type
_entity_poly.pdbx_seq_one_letter_code
_entity_poly.pdbx_strand_id
1 'polypeptide(L)' 'MDIEEKCAYCGDMTDMPFECNYCKDPFCAEHRLPEEHRCVKLTSIRARRFGQKKVIRDGGPNKPGFFKKMFG' A
#
# COMPACT_ATOMS: atom_id res chain seq x y z
N MET A 1 -10.92 8.67 30.64
CA MET A 1 -9.51 8.99 30.37
C MET A 1 -9.45 9.10 28.87
N ASP A 2 -9.54 10.32 28.38
CA ASP A 2 -9.40 10.61 26.96
C ASP A 2 -7.94 10.31 26.59
N ILE A 3 -7.75 9.25 25.80
CA ILE A 3 -6.42 8.83 25.36
C ILE A 3 -6.08 9.71 24.17
N GLU A 4 -5.67 10.94 24.46
CA GLU A 4 -5.07 11.81 23.45
C GLU A 4 -3.63 11.33 23.23
N GLU A 5 -3.34 10.96 21.98
CA GLU A 5 -2.05 10.46 21.56
C GLU A 5 -1.35 11.49 20.68
N LYS A 6 -0.02 11.55 20.76
CA LYS A 6 0.77 12.53 20.03
C LYS A 6 1.19 11.96 18.67
N CYS A 7 0.93 12.69 17.59
CA CYS A 7 1.41 12.31 16.28
C CYS A 7 2.95 12.29 16.25
N ALA A 8 3.53 11.15 15.86
CA ALA A 8 4.98 10.97 15.81
C ALA A 8 5.68 11.85 14.73
N TYR A 9 4.92 12.45 13.80
CA TYR A 9 5.45 13.28 12.72
C TYR A 9 5.37 14.78 13.02
N CYS A 10 4.16 15.33 13.21
CA CYS A 10 3.98 16.76 13.47
C CYS A 10 3.98 17.11 14.97
N GLY A 11 3.73 16.13 15.84
CA GLY A 11 3.63 16.35 17.29
C GLY A 11 2.27 16.86 17.77
N ASP A 12 1.26 16.92 16.90
CA ASP A 12 -0.10 17.32 17.28
C ASP A 12 -0.77 16.24 18.14
N MET A 13 -1.58 16.68 19.10
CA MET A 13 -2.43 15.81 19.91
C MET A 13 -3.68 15.43 19.11
N THR A 14 -3.99 14.14 19.05
CA THR A 14 -5.17 13.62 18.36
C THR A 14 -5.97 12.73 19.30
N ASP A 15 -7.27 12.93 19.32
CA ASP A 15 -8.27 12.13 20.02
C ASP A 15 -8.45 10.75 19.35
N MET A 16 -8.15 10.66 18.05
CA MET A 16 -8.16 9.41 17.30
C MET A 16 -6.80 9.16 16.62
N PRO A 17 -5.87 8.43 17.25
CA PRO A 17 -4.60 8.06 16.62
C PRO A 17 -4.78 6.95 15.58
N PHE A 18 -4.09 7.10 14.45
CA PHE A 18 -3.98 6.08 13.41
C PHE A 18 -2.63 5.38 13.49
N GLU A 19 -2.62 4.06 13.68
CA GLU A 19 -1.39 3.27 13.67
C GLU A 19 -0.98 2.92 12.22
N CYS A 20 0.25 3.25 11.86
CA CYS A 20 0.79 2.84 10.57
C CYS A 20 1.09 1.33 10.54
N ASN A 21 0.50 0.59 9.60
CA ASN A 21 0.73 -0.86 9.43
C ASN A 21 2.20 -1.26 9.18
N TYR A 22 3.05 -0.30 8.82
CA TYR A 22 4.44 -0.55 8.48
C TYR A 22 5.39 -0.18 9.61
N CYS A 23 5.40 1.08 10.06
CA CYS A 23 6.30 1.54 11.13
C CYS A 23 5.73 1.36 12.54
N LYS A 24 4.41 1.13 12.68
CA LYS A 24 3.73 0.91 13.97
C LYS A 24 3.68 2.11 14.91
N ASP A 25 3.94 3.30 14.39
CA ASP A 25 3.82 4.56 15.13
C ASP A 25 2.41 5.18 14.98
N PRO A 26 1.94 5.97 15.98
CA PRO A 26 0.67 6.69 15.94
C PRO A 26 0.77 8.02 15.17
N PHE A 27 -0.24 8.31 14.36
CA PHE A 27 -0.33 9.54 13.56
C PHE A 27 -1.73 10.17 13.63
N CYS A 28 -1.81 11.49 13.38
CA CYS A 28 -3.09 12.18 13.22
C CYS A 28 -3.70 11.91 11.83
N ALA A 29 -4.94 12.36 11.61
CA ALA A 29 -5.67 12.13 10.35
C ALA A 29 -4.92 12.63 9.09
N GLU A 30 -4.17 13.73 9.23
CA GLU A 30 -3.37 14.36 8.15
C GLU A 30 -2.06 13.62 7.85
N HIS A 31 -1.59 12.75 8.75
CA HIS A 31 -0.32 12.04 8.62
C HIS A 31 -0.51 10.51 8.64
N ARG A 32 -1.74 10.02 8.46
CA ARG A 32 -2.06 8.59 8.53
C ARG A 32 -1.46 7.80 7.37
N LEU A 33 -1.25 8.42 6.20
CA LEU A 33 -0.71 7.73 5.04
C LEU A 33 0.82 7.64 5.13
N PRO A 34 1.43 6.53 4.67
CA PRO A 34 2.88 6.37 4.66
C PRO A 34 3.64 7.48 3.91
N GLU A 35 3.00 8.09 2.91
CA GLU A 35 3.58 9.16 2.10
C GLU A 35 3.58 10.51 2.84
N GLU A 36 2.62 10.74 3.74
CA GLU A 36 2.46 11.98 4.50
C GLU A 36 3.47 12.07 5.65
N HIS A 37 3.70 10.96 6.38
CA HIS A 37 4.69 10.92 7.47
C HIS A 37 6.08 10.42 7.06
N ARG A 38 6.36 10.33 5.74
CA ARG A 38 7.64 9.82 5.19
C ARG A 38 8.08 8.50 5.84
N CYS A 39 7.19 7.51 5.85
CA CYS A 39 7.42 6.23 6.53
C CYS A 39 8.77 5.61 6.13
N VAL A 40 9.59 5.21 7.11
CA VAL A 40 10.91 4.61 6.88
C VAL A 40 10.82 3.34 6.01
N LYS A 41 9.74 2.57 6.17
CA LYS A 41 9.51 1.33 5.40
C LYS A 41 8.89 1.58 4.01
N LEU A 42 8.61 2.83 3.64
CA LEU A 42 8.01 3.17 2.34
C LEU A 42 8.89 2.74 1.16
N THR A 43 10.21 2.93 1.29
CA THR A 43 11.18 2.50 0.28
C THR A 43 11.13 0.99 0.05
N SER A 44 11.07 0.21 1.14
CA SER A 44 10.96 -1.26 1.06
C SER A 44 9.64 -1.70 0.41
N ILE A 45 8.53 -1.03 0.69
CA ILE A 45 7.22 -1.33 0.08
C ILE A 45 7.25 -1.07 -1.42
N ARG A 46 7.81 0.07 -1.85
CA ARG A 46 7.92 0.43 -3.27
C ARG A 46 8.84 -0.55 -4.02
N ALA A 47 9.96 -0.94 -3.43
CA ALA A 47 10.86 -1.95 -4.00
C ALA A 47 10.17 -3.30 -4.21
N ARG A 48 9.35 -3.75 -3.26
CA ARG A 48 8.57 -5.01 -3.40
C ARG A 48 7.52 -4.94 -4.51
N ARG A 49 6.93 -3.77 -4.77
CA ARG A 49 5.97 -3.58 -5.87
C ARG A 49 6.63 -3.59 -7.25
N PHE A 50 7.91 -3.24 -7.37
CA PHE A 50 8.62 -3.30 -8.64
C PHE A 50 8.90 -4.74 -9.10
N GLY A 51 9.09 -5.67 -8.16
CA GLY A 51 9.28 -7.10 -8.47
C GLY A 51 7.98 -7.90 -8.63
N GLN A 52 6.85 -7.36 -8.16
CA GLN A 52 5.56 -8.03 -8.21
C GLN A 52 4.57 -7.23 -9.05
N LYS A 53 4.58 -7.48 -10.37
CA LYS A 53 3.34 -7.60 -11.16
C LYS A 53 3.63 -8.00 -12.61
N LYS A 54 3.63 -9.31 -12.84
CA LYS A 54 2.98 -9.87 -14.03
C LYS A 54 1.48 -9.59 -13.86
N VAL A 55 1.02 -8.40 -14.27
CA VAL A 55 -0.42 -8.15 -14.40
C VAL A 55 -0.87 -8.91 -15.64
N ILE A 56 -1.06 -10.23 -15.53
CA ILE A 56 -1.89 -10.94 -16.50
C ILE A 56 -3.31 -10.49 -16.16
N ARG A 57 -3.75 -9.41 -16.79
CA ARG A 57 -5.16 -9.07 -16.84
C ARG A 57 -5.76 -10.09 -17.80
N ASP A 58 -6.31 -11.17 -17.25
CA ASP A 58 -7.17 -12.08 -18.00
C ASP A 58 -8.44 -11.31 -18.40
N GLY A 59 -8.30 -10.52 -19.47
CA GLY A 59 -9.39 -9.82 -20.10
C GLY A 59 -10.27 -10.81 -20.85
N GLY A 60 -11.39 -11.19 -20.23
CA GLY A 60 -12.66 -11.49 -20.88
C GLY A 60 -12.77 -12.78 -21.72
N PRO A 61 -13.98 -13.35 -21.84
CA PRO A 61 -14.22 -14.70 -22.37
C PRO A 61 -14.35 -14.72 -23.91
N ASN A 62 -13.41 -14.15 -24.66
CA ASN A 62 -13.40 -14.26 -26.13
C ASN A 62 -11.98 -14.09 -26.71
N LYS A 63 -11.15 -15.15 -26.62
CA LYS A 63 -9.97 -15.30 -27.49
C LYS A 63 -10.11 -16.59 -28.30
N PRO A 64 -10.19 -16.53 -29.64
CA PRO A 64 -10.14 -17.74 -30.45
C PRO A 64 -8.77 -18.39 -30.26
N GLY A 65 -8.80 -19.68 -29.94
CA GLY A 65 -7.63 -20.46 -29.55
C GLY A 65 -6.50 -20.40 -30.57
N PHE A 66 -5.30 -20.19 -30.05
CA PHE A 66 -3.99 -20.44 -30.67
C PHE A 66 -3.76 -21.92 -31.05
N PHE A 67 -4.79 -22.78 -31.02
CA PHE A 67 -4.76 -24.22 -31.29
C PHE A 67 -4.90 -24.59 -32.78
N LYS A 68 -4.33 -23.81 -33.71
CA LYS A 68 -4.35 -24.13 -35.15
C LYS A 68 -2.96 -24.32 -35.76
N LYS A 69 -2.04 -24.91 -35.00
CA LYS A 69 -0.70 -25.26 -35.52
C LYS A 69 -0.19 -26.61 -35.02
N MET A 70 -1.03 -27.63 -35.19
CA MET A 70 -0.58 -29.02 -35.34
C MET A 70 -1.02 -29.47 -36.74
N PHE A 71 -0.14 -29.17 -37.70
CA PHE A 71 0.11 -29.89 -38.95
C PHE A 71 -1.05 -30.71 -39.54
N GLY A 72 -1.66 -30.13 -40.59
CA GLY A 72 -1.86 -30.86 -41.83
C GLY A 72 -0.60 -30.78 -42.68
#